data_AF-A0A822GRX9-F1
#
_entry.id   AF-A0A822GRX9-F1
#
_cell.length_a   1.000
_cell.length_b   1.000
_cell.length_c   1.000
_cell.angle_alpha   90.00
_cell.angle_beta   90.00
_cell.angle_gamma   90.00
#
_symmetry.space_group_name_H-M   'P 1'
#
loop_
_entity.id
_entity.type
_entity.pdbx_description
1 polymer ?
#
loop_
_entity_poly.entity_id
_entity_poly.type
_entity_poly.pdbx_seq_one_letter_code
_entity_poly.pdbx_strand_id
1 'polypeptide(L)'
;KVNFQQKREQLRLALEWNRVDIARNYIMKDVRDWDNIGLKNLFVLALERNQIEFIKLFLEHDFSLTNLFGNSYELANLYMFPKKEVN
;
A
#
# COMPACT_ATOMS: atom_id res chain seq x y z
N LYS A 1 -11.81 -14.81 -13.85
CA LYS A 1 -10.82 -13.70 -13.98
C LYS A 1 -10.86 -12.89 -12.70
N VAL A 2 -9.77 -12.84 -11.93
CA VAL A 2 -9.72 -12.00 -10.73
C VAL A 2 -9.76 -10.54 -11.18
N ASN A 3 -10.70 -9.75 -10.66
CA ASN A 3 -10.77 -8.33 -10.98
C ASN A 3 -9.79 -7.55 -10.10
N PHE A 4 -8.62 -7.23 -10.66
CA PHE A 4 -7.55 -6.50 -9.97
C PHE A 4 -7.97 -5.11 -9.48
N GLN A 5 -8.86 -4.42 -10.21
CA GLN A 5 -9.38 -3.11 -9.78
C GLN A 5 -10.30 -3.25 -8.56
N GLN A 6 -11.12 -4.30 -8.51
CA GLN A 6 -11.98 -4.56 -7.36
C GLN A 6 -11.17 -4.86 -6.10
N LYS A 7 -10.10 -5.66 -6.22
CA LYS A 7 -9.19 -5.94 -5.09
C LYS A 7 -8.44 -4.70 -4.63
N ARG A 8 -8.03 -3.84 -5.56
CA ARG A 8 -7.43 -2.53 -5.25
C ARG A 8 -8.36 -1.67 -4.39
N GLU A 9 -9.63 -1.58 -4.76
CA GLU A 9 -10.57 -0.75 -3.99
C GLU A 9 -10.96 -1.37 -2.65
N GLN A 10 -11.06 -2.69 -2.56
CA GLN A 10 -11.21 -3.36 -1.27
C GLN A 10 -10.03 -3.05 -0.34
N LEU A 11 -8.81 -3.08 -0.87
CA LEU A 11 -7.61 -2.78 -0.10
C LEU A 11 -7.57 -1.30 0.32
N ARG A 12 -7.97 -0.39 -0.56
CA ARG A 12 -8.13 1.03 -0.23
C ARG A 12 -9.12 1.21 0.93
N LEU A 13 -10.29 0.57 0.87
CA LEU A 13 -11.28 0.65 1.95
C LEU A 13 -10.75 0.08 3.27
N ALA A 14 -10.04 -1.05 3.23
CA ALA A 14 -9.41 -1.62 4.42
C ALA A 14 -8.38 -0.64 5.04
N LEU A 15 -7.62 0.08 4.21
CA LEU A 15 -6.66 1.10 4.62
C LEU A 15 -7.35 2.34 5.21
N GLU A 16 -8.43 2.81 4.59
CA GLU A 16 -9.27 3.90 5.11
C GLU A 16 -9.87 3.55 6.49
N TRP A 17 -10.27 2.30 6.68
CA TRP A 17 -10.79 1.81 7.96
C TRP A 17 -9.71 1.39 8.95
N ASN A 18 -8.44 1.44 8.57
CA ASN A 18 -7.31 0.93 9.35
C ASN A 18 -7.51 -0.53 9.83
N ARG A 19 -8.12 -1.36 8.99
CA ARG A 19 -8.44 -2.77 9.27
C ARG A 19 -7.50 -3.72 8.54
N VAL A 20 -6.29 -3.85 9.07
CA VAL A 20 -5.24 -4.70 8.48
C VAL A 20 -5.60 -6.19 8.50
N ASP A 21 -6.39 -6.62 9.48
CA ASP A 21 -6.89 -7.98 9.60
C ASP A 21 -7.77 -8.38 8.41
N ILE A 22 -8.61 -7.44 7.92
CA ILE A 22 -9.42 -7.66 6.72
C ILE A 22 -8.51 -7.77 5.49
N ALA A 23 -7.53 -6.86 5.37
CA ALA A 23 -6.58 -6.86 4.28
C ALA A 23 -5.80 -8.19 4.22
N ARG A 24 -5.23 -8.63 5.33
CA ARG A 24 -4.45 -9.87 5.42
C ARG A 24 -5.30 -11.11 5.14
N ASN A 25 -6.45 -11.25 5.81
CA ASN A 25 -7.20 -12.51 5.81
C ASN A 25 -8.08 -12.71 4.56
N TYR A 26 -8.56 -11.63 3.94
CA TYR A 26 -9.58 -11.71 2.88
C TYR A 26 -9.13 -11.12 1.55
N ILE A 27 -8.32 -10.07 1.56
CA ILE A 27 -7.93 -9.38 0.33
C ILE A 27 -6.63 -9.95 -0.20
N MET A 28 -5.63 -10.09 0.69
CA MET A 28 -4.26 -10.38 0.30
C MET A 28 -3.89 -11.88 0.27
N LYS A 29 -4.76 -12.73 0.81
CA LYS A 29 -4.52 -14.17 1.00
C LYS A 29 -4.15 -14.96 -0.27
N ASP A 30 -4.74 -14.63 -1.42
CA ASP A 30 -4.66 -15.47 -2.64
C ASP A 30 -4.10 -14.75 -3.88
N VAL A 31 -3.50 -13.57 -3.72
CA VAL A 31 -2.94 -12.82 -4.87
C VAL A 31 -1.43 -12.95 -4.86
N ARG A 32 -0.87 -13.41 -5.99
CA ARG A 32 0.58 -13.49 -6.21
C ARG A 32 1.13 -12.30 -7.00
N ASP A 33 0.33 -11.69 -7.89
CA ASP A 33 0.78 -10.60 -8.76
C ASP A 33 0.26 -9.23 -8.29
N TRP A 34 0.87 -8.71 -7.22
CA TRP A 34 0.53 -7.39 -6.68
C TRP A 34 1.09 -6.23 -7.49
N ASP A 35 2.16 -6.46 -8.25
CA ASP A 35 2.76 -5.46 -9.12
C ASP A 35 1.77 -4.94 -10.17
N ASN A 36 0.86 -5.80 -10.65
CA ASN A 36 -0.18 -5.44 -11.61
C ASN A 36 -1.37 -4.67 -11.01
N ILE A 37 -1.48 -4.60 -9.68
CA ILE A 37 -2.61 -3.95 -8.97
C ILE A 37 -2.33 -2.47 -8.70
N GLY A 38 -1.09 -2.00 -8.87
CA GLY A 38 -0.72 -0.62 -8.60
C GLY A 38 -0.71 -0.31 -7.09
N LEU A 39 -0.12 -1.22 -6.29
CA LEU A 39 -0.01 -1.09 -4.83
C LEU A 39 0.81 0.11 -4.38
N LYS A 40 1.66 0.67 -5.23
CA LYS A 40 2.53 1.81 -4.92
C LYS A 40 1.80 2.98 -4.25
N ASN A 41 0.66 3.39 -4.82
CA ASN A 41 -0.12 4.50 -4.27
C ASN A 41 -0.71 4.17 -2.89
N LEU A 42 -1.08 2.89 -2.67
CA LEU A 42 -1.62 2.43 -1.39
C LEU A 42 -0.51 2.30 -0.33
N PHE A 43 0.69 1.87 -0.73
CA PHE A 43 1.85 1.81 0.13
C PHE A 43 2.27 3.22 0.61
N VAL A 44 2.34 4.18 -0.31
CA VAL A 44 2.62 5.59 0.04
C VAL A 44 1.54 6.14 0.95
N LEU A 45 0.26 5.83 0.71
CA LEU A 45 -0.83 6.25 1.59
C LEU A 45 -0.71 5.65 3.00
N ALA A 46 -0.30 4.38 3.12
CA ALA A 46 -0.04 3.75 4.42
C ALA A 46 1.13 4.41 5.17
N LEU A 47 2.19 4.80 4.44
CA LEU A 47 3.31 5.57 4.99
C LEU A 47 2.88 6.95 5.48
N GLU A 48 2.14 7.70 4.65
CA GLU A 48 1.60 9.02 5.00
C GLU A 48 0.71 8.98 6.25
N ARG A 49 -0.02 7.87 6.46
CA ARG A 49 -0.92 7.67 7.59
C ARG A 49 -0.28 6.94 8.77
N ASN A 50 1.02 6.67 8.72
CA ASN A 50 1.76 5.92 9.75
C ASN A 50 1.12 4.56 10.11
N GLN A 51 0.51 3.88 9.13
CA GLN A 51 -0.15 2.58 9.32
C GLN A 51 0.87 1.44 9.20
N ILE A 52 1.68 1.27 10.25
CA ILE A 52 2.82 0.33 10.30
C ILE A 52 2.43 -1.10 9.94
N GLU A 53 1.26 -1.57 10.40
CA GLU A 53 0.82 -2.95 10.14
C GLU A 53 0.50 -3.18 8.66
N PHE A 54 0.00 -2.17 7.94
CA PHE A 54 -0.16 -2.24 6.49
C PHE A 54 1.18 -2.24 5.78
N ILE A 55 2.14 -1.42 6.23
CA ILE A 55 3.48 -1.37 5.64
C ILE A 55 4.16 -2.74 5.77
N LYS A 56 4.10 -3.37 6.95
CA LYS A 56 4.61 -4.74 7.15
C LYS A 56 3.93 -5.74 6.22
N LEU A 57 2.60 -5.71 6.15
CA LEU A 57 1.83 -6.60 5.28
C LEU A 57 2.25 -6.46 3.81
N PHE A 58 2.47 -5.24 3.32
CA PHE A 58 2.95 -5.04 1.95
C PHE A 58 4.35 -5.64 1.72
N LEU A 59 5.28 -5.44 2.66
CA LEU A 59 6.64 -5.99 2.56
C LEU A 59 6.67 -7.53 2.63
N GLU A 60 5.73 -8.16 3.35
CA GLU A 60 5.57 -9.62 3.43
C GLU A 60 5.16 -10.25 2.08
N HIS A 61 4.55 -9.48 1.17
CA HIS A 61 4.02 -9.96 -0.11
C HIS A 61 4.92 -9.58 -1.32
N ASP A 62 6.24 -9.71 -1.16
CA ASP A 62 7.28 -9.47 -2.18
C ASP A 62 7.41 -8.03 -2.70
N PHE A 63 6.86 -7.06 -1.96
CA PHE A 63 6.95 -5.66 -2.35
C PHE A 63 8.32 -5.07 -1.95
N SER A 64 9.29 -5.12 -2.87
CA SER A 64 10.63 -4.56 -2.64
C SER A 64 10.61 -3.03 -2.56
N LEU A 65 11.20 -2.48 -1.50
CA LEU A 65 11.41 -1.03 -1.35
C LEU A 65 12.20 -0.43 -2.52
N THR A 66 13.09 -1.21 -3.15
CA THR A 66 13.85 -0.77 -4.32
C THR A 66 12.97 -0.61 -5.55
N ASN A 67 11.93 -1.44 -5.73
CA ASN A 67 10.96 -1.27 -6.81
C ASN A 67 9.99 -0.11 -6.53
N LEU A 68 9.74 0.14 -5.25
CA LEU A 68 8.89 1.23 -4.75
C LEU A 68 9.53 2.61 -4.88
N PHE A 69 10.83 2.71 -4.61
CA PHE A 69 11.57 3.97 -4.52
C PHE A 69 12.80 4.03 -5.43
N GLY A 70 12.82 3.20 -6.48
CA GLY A 70 13.93 3.15 -7.44
C GLY A 70 14.16 4.47 -8.17
N ASN A 71 13.20 5.40 -8.11
CA ASN A 71 13.33 6.74 -8.62
C ASN A 71 13.55 7.76 -7.48
N SER A 72 14.62 8.55 -7.58
CA SER A 72 14.94 9.63 -6.63
C SER A 72 13.81 10.66 -6.46
N TYR A 73 12.95 10.85 -7.47
CA TYR A 73 11.81 11.76 -7.38
C TYR A 73 10.75 11.31 -6.36
N GLU A 74 10.62 10.01 -6.08
CA GLU A 74 9.59 9.49 -5.18
C GLU A 74 9.99 9.65 -3.72
N LEU A 75 11.26 9.43 -3.41
CA LEU A 75 11.84 9.78 -2.12
C LEU A 75 11.80 11.29 -1.90
N ALA A 76 12.16 12.08 -2.92
CA ALA A 76 12.05 13.53 -2.86
C ALA A 76 10.63 13.97 -2.51
N ASN A 77 9.59 13.39 -3.12
CA ASN A 77 8.21 13.73 -2.78
C ASN A 77 7.83 13.38 -1.34
N LEU A 78 8.27 12.23 -0.83
CA LEU A 78 7.97 11.81 0.54
C LEU A 78 8.62 12.72 1.60
N TYR A 79 9.87 13.15 1.37
CA TYR A 79 10.62 13.96 2.33
C TYR A 79 10.44 15.48 2.14
N MET A 80 10.26 15.97 0.91
CA MET A 80 10.14 17.41 0.61
C MET A 80 8.72 17.93 0.70
N PHE A 81 7.72 17.06 0.48
CA PHE A 81 6.30 17.43 0.58
C PHE A 81 5.57 16.53 1.59
N PRO A 82 5.95 16.57 2.88
CA PRO A 82 5.20 15.86 3.90
C PRO A 82 3.77 16.40 3.92
N LYS A 83 2.79 15.55 3.62
CA LYS A 83 1.39 15.94 3.76
C LYS A 83 1.13 16.13 5.24
N LYS A 84 0.94 17.39 5.64
CA LYS A 84 0.64 17.76 7.03
C LYS A 84 -0.51 16.91 7.53
N GLU A 85 -0.35 16.36 8.74
CA GLU A 85 -1.45 15.81 9.52
C GLU A 85 -2.54 16.89 9.61
N VAL A 86 -3.69 16.62 8.99
CA VAL A 86 -4.89 17.43 9.20
C VAL A 86 -5.40 17.00 10.58
N ASN A 87 -5.06 17.80 11.59
CA ASN A 87 -5.63 17.71 12.94
C ASN A 87 -7.17 17.81 12.90
#